data_AF-A0A7C0WSA5-F1
#
_entry.id   AF-A0A7C0WSA5-F1
#
_cell.length_a   1.000
_cell.length_b   1.000
_cell.length_c   1.000
_cell.angle_alpha   90.00
_cell.angle_beta   90.00
_cell.angle_gamma   90.00
#
_symmetry.space_group_name_H-M   'P 1'
#
loop_
_entity.id
_entity.type
_entity.pdbx_description
1 polymer ?
#
loop_
_entity_poly.entity_id
_entity_poly.type
_entity_poly.pdbx_seq_one_letter_code
_entity_poly.pdbx_strand_id
1 'polypeptide(L)'
;MSVRWITISSMVLFLLFLSGGFCVSSNLLSSDSQAGYRIFYDDFSGKLDDKWILSSPRSPRINIYRGHPAPSSDNYGDGTRNSGLLSKRSFPLTPGTIIRCDMYISPRSESTWIGGSFGLPGNPEVFRRGEWPEWLVGMSYNYIGKLEWTEGLFQEEGTLICYLIDEDGKLEINRSPYTNRYLNGWHTFEIMIGANGFVEFRIDGDLIYYSRKRFSFSQTNLPLLLGHRSGRGGKVYHDNVEVLTYKNRKDVKDR
;
A
#
# COMPACT_ATOMS: atom_id res chain seq x y z
N MET A 1 27.24 -33.61 51.26
CA MET A 1 28.64 -34.06 51.39
C MET A 1 28.99 -34.90 50.17
N SER A 2 29.89 -34.41 49.32
CA SER A 2 30.79 -35.17 48.43
C SER A 2 31.44 -34.17 47.47
N VAL A 3 32.70 -33.84 47.75
CA VAL A 3 33.62 -33.12 46.85
C VAL A 3 34.16 -34.11 45.83
N ARG A 4 34.49 -33.66 44.60
CA ARG A 4 35.51 -34.17 43.64
C ARG A 4 35.21 -33.58 42.24
N TRP A 5 36.10 -33.11 41.34
CA TRP A 5 37.57 -33.00 41.21
C TRP A 5 37.89 -31.84 40.24
N ILE A 6 39.15 -31.39 40.28
CA ILE A 6 39.82 -30.37 39.44
C ILE A 6 40.20 -30.94 38.06
N THR A 7 40.20 -30.15 36.98
CA THR A 7 41.29 -30.18 35.98
C THR A 7 41.43 -28.86 35.21
N ILE A 8 42.67 -28.34 35.16
CA ILE A 8 43.18 -27.25 34.32
C ILE A 8 43.96 -27.90 33.17
N SER A 9 43.84 -27.41 31.93
CA SER A 9 44.89 -27.56 30.89
C SER A 9 44.55 -26.63 29.71
N SER A 10 45.22 -25.49 29.56
CA SER A 10 46.49 -25.25 28.86
C SER A 10 46.31 -24.88 27.38
N MET A 11 46.76 -23.66 27.08
CA MET A 11 46.98 -23.10 25.74
C MET A 11 48.00 -23.94 24.95
N VAL A 12 47.73 -24.18 23.66
CA VAL A 12 48.76 -24.41 22.65
C VAL A 12 48.37 -23.67 21.38
N LEU A 13 49.25 -22.76 20.97
CA LEU A 13 49.27 -22.02 19.71
C LEU A 13 49.89 -22.90 18.62
N PHE A 14 49.30 -22.97 17.43
CA PHE A 14 50.03 -23.38 16.23
C PHE A 14 49.55 -22.59 15.00
N LEU A 15 50.45 -21.78 14.47
CA LEU A 15 50.43 -21.21 13.13
C LEU A 15 51.31 -22.11 12.26
N LEU A 16 50.86 -22.47 11.05
CA LEU A 16 51.60 -22.27 9.80
C LEU A 16 50.83 -22.77 8.57
N PHE A 17 51.09 -22.06 7.49
CA PHE A 17 50.48 -22.08 6.15
C PHE A 17 50.79 -23.36 5.34
N LEU A 18 49.88 -23.76 4.44
CA LEU A 18 50.08 -23.66 2.97
C LEU A 18 48.94 -24.27 2.13
N SER A 19 48.59 -23.49 1.09
CA SER A 19 48.15 -23.89 -0.26
C SER A 19 46.89 -24.74 -0.46
N GLY A 20 45.84 -24.07 -0.94
CA GLY A 20 44.71 -24.69 -1.66
C GLY A 20 43.75 -23.61 -2.12
N GLY A 21 43.78 -23.27 -3.41
CA GLY A 21 43.08 -22.13 -3.98
C GLY A 21 41.58 -22.15 -3.71
N PHE A 22 41.10 -21.15 -2.98
CA PHE A 22 39.73 -20.69 -3.06
C PHE A 22 39.71 -19.45 -3.93
N CYS A 23 39.31 -19.62 -5.19
CA CYS A 23 38.76 -18.53 -5.98
C CYS A 23 37.49 -18.08 -5.26
N VAL A 24 37.61 -17.05 -4.42
CA VAL A 24 36.44 -16.28 -3.99
C VAL A 24 36.00 -15.51 -5.22
N SER A 25 35.08 -16.08 -5.98
CA SER A 25 34.29 -15.30 -6.93
C SER A 25 33.51 -14.29 -6.11
N SER A 26 34.04 -13.08 -6.06
CA SER A 26 33.34 -11.89 -5.63
C SER A 26 32.16 -11.68 -6.57
N ASN A 27 31.04 -12.33 -6.29
CA ASN A 27 29.75 -11.83 -6.74
C ASN A 27 29.47 -10.58 -5.93
N LEU A 28 30.04 -9.46 -6.41
CA LEU A 28 29.47 -8.14 -6.24
C LEU A 28 28.02 -8.21 -6.74
N LEU A 29 27.10 -8.62 -5.88
CA LEU A 29 25.75 -8.08 -5.92
C LEU A 29 25.92 -6.63 -5.52
N SER A 30 26.08 -5.76 -6.52
CA SER A 30 25.84 -4.34 -6.32
C SER A 30 24.40 -4.24 -5.81
N SER A 31 24.24 -4.09 -4.50
CA SER A 31 23.10 -3.37 -3.96
C SER A 31 23.29 -1.94 -4.45
N ASP A 32 22.87 -1.71 -5.69
CA ASP A 32 22.58 -0.38 -6.18
C ASP A 32 21.44 0.08 -5.27
N SER A 33 21.81 0.69 -4.14
CA SER A 33 20.87 1.28 -3.20
C SER A 33 20.24 2.44 -3.94
N GLN A 34 19.16 2.12 -4.66
CA GLN A 34 18.27 3.10 -5.24
C GLN A 34 17.73 3.91 -4.06
N ALA A 35 18.29 5.11 -3.86
CA ALA A 35 17.77 6.04 -2.88
C ALA A 35 16.42 6.52 -3.39
N GLY A 36 15.33 5.94 -2.85
CA GLY A 36 13.99 6.40 -3.13
C GLY A 36 13.83 7.82 -2.60
N TYR A 37 13.39 8.74 -3.46
CA TYR A 37 13.08 10.10 -3.05
C TYR A 37 11.59 10.21 -2.72
N ARG A 38 11.27 10.59 -1.48
CA ARG A 38 9.91 10.84 -1.02
C ARG A 38 9.40 12.14 -1.63
N ILE A 39 8.46 12.04 -2.55
CA ILE A 39 7.86 13.22 -3.20
C ILE A 39 6.60 13.69 -2.47
N PHE A 40 5.97 12.83 -1.67
CA PHE A 40 4.80 13.17 -0.87
C PHE A 40 4.75 12.35 0.41
N TYR A 41 4.27 12.98 1.48
CA TYR A 41 3.99 12.33 2.75
C TYR A 41 2.81 13.01 3.43
N ASP A 42 1.94 12.20 4.03
CA ASP A 42 0.98 12.70 5.01
C ASP A 42 0.67 11.66 6.09
N ASP A 43 0.89 12.06 7.34
CA ASP A 43 0.49 11.36 8.57
C ASP A 43 -0.76 12.00 9.19
N PHE A 44 -1.37 12.96 8.49
CA PHE A 44 -2.58 13.65 8.92
C PHE A 44 -2.46 14.44 10.24
N SER A 45 -1.23 14.73 10.69
CA SER A 45 -0.96 15.59 11.85
C SER A 45 -1.35 17.06 11.63
N GLY A 46 -1.40 17.49 10.37
CA GLY A 46 -1.80 18.83 9.93
C GLY A 46 -3.31 18.96 9.65
N LYS A 47 -3.71 20.05 8.96
CA LYS A 47 -5.10 20.19 8.52
C LYS A 47 -5.33 19.41 7.24
N LEU A 48 -6.49 18.77 7.17
CA LEU A 48 -6.85 17.91 6.03
C LEU A 48 -6.92 18.70 4.71
N ASP A 49 -7.40 19.93 4.76
CA ASP A 49 -7.51 20.80 3.59
C ASP A 49 -6.16 21.38 3.14
N ASP A 50 -5.05 21.21 3.86
CA ASP A 50 -3.74 21.68 3.39
C ASP A 50 -3.29 20.91 2.13
N LYS A 51 -3.48 19.58 2.15
CA LYS A 51 -3.01 18.67 1.09
C LYS A 51 -4.13 18.01 0.29
N TRP A 52 -5.37 18.05 0.78
CA TRP A 52 -6.47 17.28 0.20
C TRP A 52 -7.68 18.12 -0.22
N ILE A 53 -8.36 17.64 -1.24
CA ILE A 53 -9.69 18.04 -1.65
C ILE A 53 -10.64 16.99 -1.06
N LEU A 54 -11.57 17.46 -0.23
CA LEU A 54 -12.59 16.62 0.40
C LEU A 54 -13.69 16.31 -0.62
N SER A 55 -13.90 15.04 -0.93
CA SER A 55 -14.93 14.61 -1.88
C SER A 55 -15.96 13.76 -1.16
N SER A 56 -17.03 14.40 -0.66
CA SER A 56 -18.14 13.73 0.03
C SER A 56 -19.31 14.68 0.32
N PRO A 57 -20.54 14.16 0.52
CA PRO A 57 -21.58 14.85 1.29
C PRO A 57 -21.31 14.85 2.80
N ARG A 58 -20.53 13.89 3.29
CA ARG A 58 -20.07 13.73 4.67
C ARG A 58 -18.55 13.82 4.70
N SER A 59 -18.02 15.02 4.84
CA SER A 59 -16.60 15.30 4.69
C SER A 59 -15.73 14.34 5.52
N PRO A 60 -14.71 13.71 4.90
CA PRO A 60 -13.65 13.04 5.64
C PRO A 60 -13.08 13.96 6.72
N ARG A 61 -12.53 13.36 7.78
CA ARG A 61 -12.11 14.10 8.96
C ARG A 61 -10.89 13.46 9.62
N ILE A 62 -10.17 14.24 10.40
CA ILE A 62 -9.09 13.73 11.23
C ILE A 62 -9.67 13.00 12.44
N ASN A 63 -9.15 11.80 12.71
CA ASN A 63 -9.36 11.10 13.96
C ASN A 63 -8.12 11.24 14.83
N ILE A 64 -8.21 12.06 15.88
CA ILE A 64 -7.07 12.33 16.78
C ILE A 64 -6.73 11.18 17.73
N TYR A 65 -7.60 10.18 17.86
CA TYR A 65 -7.44 9.06 18.78
C TYR A 65 -6.98 7.77 18.10
N ARG A 66 -6.82 7.79 16.78
CA ARG A 66 -6.49 6.61 15.98
C ARG A 66 -5.50 7.01 14.89
N GLY A 67 -4.51 6.17 14.68
CA GLY A 67 -3.45 6.28 13.67
C GLY A 67 -2.36 5.27 13.98
N HIS A 68 -1.29 5.32 13.22
CA HIS A 68 -0.15 4.43 13.32
C HIS A 68 1.18 5.19 13.16
N PRO A 69 1.51 6.13 14.07
CA PRO A 69 0.80 6.58 15.28
C PRO A 69 -0.32 7.61 14.99
N ALA A 70 -1.17 7.93 15.97
CA ALA A 70 -2.22 8.96 15.81
C ALA A 70 -1.64 10.34 15.43
N PRO A 71 -2.36 11.14 14.63
CA PRO A 71 -3.74 10.95 14.15
C PRO A 71 -3.83 10.22 12.78
N SER A 72 -5.04 10.01 12.27
CA SER A 72 -5.28 9.45 10.94
C SER A 72 -6.47 10.11 10.24
N SER A 73 -6.63 9.87 8.94
CA SER A 73 -7.86 10.21 8.22
C SER A 73 -8.96 9.16 8.49
N ASP A 74 -10.17 9.59 8.81
CA ASP A 74 -11.43 8.82 8.77
C ASP A 74 -12.15 9.23 7.48
N ASN A 75 -12.33 8.28 6.55
CA ASN A 75 -13.08 8.57 5.32
C ASN A 75 -14.54 8.97 5.61
N TYR A 76 -15.02 8.73 6.83
CA TYR A 76 -16.35 9.04 7.32
C TYR A 76 -17.44 8.56 6.36
N GLY A 77 -17.25 7.35 5.84
CA GLY A 77 -17.96 6.87 4.68
C GLY A 77 -19.48 6.92 4.79
N ASP A 78 -20.10 7.15 3.63
CA ASP A 78 -21.54 7.21 3.45
C ASP A 78 -21.98 5.94 2.72
N GLY A 79 -23.09 5.35 3.17
CA GLY A 79 -23.67 4.19 2.53
C GLY A 79 -24.35 4.49 1.20
N THR A 80 -24.40 5.74 0.73
CA THR A 80 -25.13 6.21 -0.47
C THR A 80 -24.28 6.93 -1.51
N ARG A 81 -23.17 7.56 -1.11
CA ARG A 81 -22.30 8.37 -1.98
C ARG A 81 -20.83 8.18 -1.62
N ASN A 82 -19.94 8.41 -2.58
CA ASN A 82 -18.50 8.34 -2.32
C ASN A 82 -18.07 9.31 -1.22
N SER A 83 -17.11 8.86 -0.40
CA SER A 83 -16.46 9.68 0.60
C SER A 83 -14.96 9.39 0.60
N GLY A 84 -14.16 10.39 0.29
CA GLY A 84 -12.72 10.23 0.16
C GLY A 84 -11.95 11.53 -0.01
N LEU A 85 -10.64 11.39 -0.17
CA LEU A 85 -9.68 12.47 -0.30
C LEU A 85 -9.00 12.37 -1.65
N LEU A 86 -8.98 13.47 -2.40
CA LEU A 86 -8.12 13.62 -3.57
C LEU A 86 -6.97 14.55 -3.22
N SER A 87 -5.73 14.16 -3.49
CA SER A 87 -4.60 15.05 -3.23
C SER A 87 -4.70 16.29 -4.11
N LYS A 88 -4.39 17.46 -3.56
CA LYS A 88 -4.28 18.72 -4.33
C LYS A 88 -3.12 18.68 -5.32
N ARG A 89 -2.07 17.93 -4.97
CA ARG A 89 -0.92 17.68 -5.83
C ARG A 89 -1.20 16.50 -6.75
N SER A 90 -0.74 16.61 -7.99
CA SER A 90 -0.65 15.51 -8.94
C SER A 90 0.73 14.88 -8.95
N PHE A 91 0.79 13.59 -9.26
CA PHE A 91 2.02 12.81 -9.28
C PHE A 91 2.35 12.32 -10.68
N PRO A 92 3.55 12.61 -11.22
CA PRO A 92 4.01 11.96 -12.42
C PRO A 92 4.25 10.48 -12.12
N LEU A 93 3.63 9.61 -12.89
CA LEU A 93 3.92 8.19 -12.89
C LEU A 93 5.11 7.91 -13.79
N THR A 94 6.14 7.31 -13.22
CA THR A 94 7.32 6.85 -13.93
C THR A 94 7.65 5.43 -13.49
N PRO A 95 8.40 4.65 -14.30
CA PRO A 95 9.03 3.45 -13.79
C PRO A 95 9.79 3.75 -12.48
N GLY A 96 9.65 2.89 -11.48
CA GLY A 96 10.21 3.10 -10.14
C GLY A 96 9.33 3.92 -9.17
N THR A 97 8.10 4.29 -9.55
CA THR A 97 7.15 4.90 -8.60
C THR A 97 6.66 3.87 -7.58
N ILE A 98 6.63 4.25 -6.30
CA ILE A 98 5.94 3.51 -5.24
C ILE A 98 4.87 4.41 -4.61
N ILE A 99 3.71 3.83 -4.33
CA ILE A 99 2.64 4.44 -3.55
C ILE A 99 2.39 3.55 -2.34
N ARG A 100 2.38 4.13 -1.14
CA ARG A 100 2.08 3.43 0.12
C ARG A 100 0.98 4.13 0.89
N CYS A 101 0.21 3.34 1.62
CA CYS A 101 -0.76 3.82 2.57
C CYS A 101 -0.95 2.77 3.67
N ASP A 102 -0.89 3.21 4.92
CA ASP A 102 -1.39 2.41 6.03
C ASP A 102 -2.90 2.51 6.02
N MET A 103 -3.58 1.36 6.01
CA MET A 103 -5.04 1.31 6.13
C MET A 103 -5.45 0.47 7.34
N TYR A 104 -6.48 0.96 8.04
CA TYR A 104 -7.17 0.22 9.09
C TYR A 104 -8.63 0.05 8.71
N ILE A 105 -9.04 -1.20 8.51
CA ILE A 105 -10.40 -1.54 8.06
C ILE A 105 -11.06 -2.38 9.13
N SER A 106 -12.20 -1.93 9.64
CA SER A 106 -12.86 -2.58 10.77
C SER A 106 -14.37 -2.66 10.58
N PRO A 107 -14.90 -3.87 10.29
CA PRO A 107 -16.32 -4.14 10.44
C PRO A 107 -16.71 -4.16 11.91
N ARG A 108 -17.75 -3.38 12.26
CA ARG A 108 -18.33 -3.33 13.61
C ARG A 108 -19.56 -4.22 13.74
N SER A 109 -20.08 -4.74 12.64
CA SER A 109 -21.14 -5.73 12.61
C SER A 109 -20.93 -6.69 11.45
N GLU A 110 -21.39 -7.93 11.61
CA GLU A 110 -21.42 -8.91 10.50
C GLU A 110 -22.35 -8.44 9.38
N SER A 111 -23.38 -7.64 9.67
CA SER A 111 -24.28 -7.07 8.67
C SER A 111 -23.80 -5.70 8.19
N THR A 112 -22.57 -5.63 7.68
CA THR A 112 -22.03 -4.39 7.11
C THR A 112 -21.33 -4.63 5.80
N TRP A 113 -21.16 -3.54 5.06
CA TRP A 113 -20.24 -3.47 3.95
C TRP A 113 -19.34 -2.26 4.09
N ILE A 114 -18.09 -2.40 3.68
CA ILE A 114 -17.06 -1.38 3.83
C ILE A 114 -16.19 -1.40 2.59
N GLY A 115 -15.84 -0.24 2.06
CA GLY A 115 -14.82 -0.11 1.03
C GLY A 115 -13.74 0.84 1.50
N GLY A 116 -12.50 0.35 1.57
CA GLY A 116 -11.30 1.16 1.71
C GLY A 116 -10.47 1.05 0.43
N SER A 117 -9.91 2.16 -0.04
CA SER A 117 -9.07 2.12 -1.24
C SER A 117 -8.02 3.21 -1.22
N PHE A 118 -6.97 3.02 -2.01
CA PHE A 118 -6.03 4.06 -2.39
C PHE A 118 -5.42 3.79 -3.76
N GLY A 119 -4.97 4.84 -4.43
CA GLY A 119 -4.29 4.74 -5.72
C GLY A 119 -4.52 5.96 -6.60
N LEU A 120 -4.27 5.81 -7.89
CA LEU A 120 -4.43 6.86 -8.89
C LEU A 120 -5.63 6.54 -9.78
N PRO A 121 -6.70 7.37 -9.75
CA PRO A 121 -7.82 7.21 -10.66
C PRO A 121 -7.43 7.74 -12.05
N GLY A 122 -7.77 7.01 -13.11
CA GLY A 122 -7.65 7.47 -14.50
C GLY A 122 -8.58 8.64 -14.82
N ASN A 123 -9.67 8.80 -14.06
CA ASN A 123 -10.55 9.97 -14.13
C ASN A 123 -11.05 10.40 -12.74
N PRO A 124 -10.41 11.39 -12.08
CA PRO A 124 -10.80 11.83 -10.73
C PRO A 124 -12.20 12.47 -10.68
N GLU A 125 -12.72 13.00 -11.79
CA GLU A 125 -14.05 13.61 -11.82
C GLU A 125 -15.17 12.57 -11.69
N VAL A 126 -14.95 11.32 -12.12
CA VAL A 126 -15.88 10.21 -11.91
C VAL A 126 -16.14 10.02 -10.40
N PHE A 127 -15.07 9.98 -9.61
CA PHE A 127 -15.17 9.84 -8.16
C PHE A 127 -15.96 11.00 -7.53
N ARG A 128 -15.68 12.24 -7.98
CA ARG A 128 -16.35 13.46 -7.48
C ARG A 128 -17.84 13.51 -7.80
N ARG A 129 -18.29 12.87 -8.89
CA ARG A 129 -19.72 12.71 -9.21
C ARG A 129 -20.41 11.63 -8.36
N GLY A 130 -19.65 10.90 -7.54
CA GLY A 130 -20.17 9.84 -6.68
C GLY A 130 -20.21 8.46 -7.34
N GLU A 131 -19.52 8.29 -8.47
CA GLU A 131 -19.41 7.03 -9.20
C GLU A 131 -18.15 6.26 -8.79
N TRP A 132 -18.13 4.93 -8.99
CA TRP A 132 -16.96 4.12 -8.65
C TRP A 132 -15.73 4.63 -9.41
N PRO A 133 -14.58 4.85 -8.74
CA PRO A 133 -13.41 5.39 -9.42
C PRO A 133 -12.92 4.45 -10.51
N GLU A 134 -12.72 5.01 -11.69
CA GLU A 134 -12.01 4.35 -12.79
C GLU A 134 -10.52 4.35 -12.44
N TRP A 135 -10.01 3.25 -11.89
CA TRP A 135 -8.61 3.17 -11.48
C TRP A 135 -7.66 3.11 -12.68
N LEU A 136 -6.64 3.97 -12.68
CA LEU A 136 -5.47 3.74 -13.53
C LEU A 136 -4.57 2.70 -12.87
N VAL A 137 -4.31 2.85 -11.58
CA VAL A 137 -3.71 1.83 -10.71
C VAL A 137 -4.20 2.03 -9.29
N GLY A 138 -4.55 0.96 -8.58
CA GLY A 138 -5.05 1.09 -7.22
C GLY A 138 -5.23 -0.23 -6.50
N MET A 139 -5.41 -0.14 -5.18
CA MET A 139 -5.86 -1.23 -4.33
C MET A 139 -7.15 -0.83 -3.65
N SER A 140 -8.12 -1.74 -3.62
CA SER A 140 -9.28 -1.65 -2.75
C SER A 140 -9.39 -2.87 -1.87
N TYR A 141 -9.92 -2.67 -0.68
CA TYR A 141 -10.28 -3.73 0.23
C TYR A 141 -11.74 -3.53 0.61
N ASN A 142 -12.55 -4.48 0.21
CA ASN A 142 -13.98 -4.47 0.47
C ASN A 142 -14.29 -5.50 1.54
N TYR A 143 -15.14 -5.16 2.50
CA TYR A 143 -15.79 -6.14 3.36
C TYR A 143 -17.25 -6.22 2.96
N ILE A 144 -17.79 -7.42 2.73
CA ILE A 144 -19.24 -7.65 2.60
C ILE A 144 -19.59 -8.82 3.50
N GLY A 145 -20.25 -8.53 4.62
CA GLY A 145 -20.74 -9.56 5.53
C GLY A 145 -22.18 -9.97 5.24
N LYS A 146 -22.90 -10.45 6.25
CA LYS A 146 -24.28 -10.94 6.19
C LYS A 146 -25.29 -9.78 6.04
N LEU A 147 -25.39 -9.23 4.84
CA LEU A 147 -26.41 -8.22 4.54
C LEU A 147 -27.75 -8.88 4.21
N GLU A 148 -28.83 -8.36 4.80
CA GLU A 148 -30.19 -8.89 4.60
C GLU A 148 -30.66 -8.81 3.14
N TRP A 149 -30.17 -7.84 2.36
CA TRP A 149 -30.53 -7.65 0.95
C TRP A 149 -29.65 -8.47 -0.02
N THR A 150 -28.56 -9.07 0.46
CA THR A 150 -27.79 -10.04 -0.32
C THR A 150 -28.28 -11.44 0.05
N GLU A 151 -29.49 -11.80 -0.39
CA GLU A 151 -29.93 -13.20 -0.33
C GLU A 151 -28.99 -14.05 -1.20
N GLY A 152 -28.18 -14.90 -0.57
CA GLY A 152 -27.39 -15.92 -1.23
C GLY A 152 -26.09 -15.43 -1.92
N LEU A 153 -25.00 -16.13 -1.61
CA LEU A 153 -23.75 -16.26 -2.38
C LEU A 153 -22.73 -15.09 -2.40
N PHE A 154 -23.06 -13.87 -1.98
CA PHE A 154 -22.10 -12.74 -1.99
C PHE A 154 -21.56 -12.34 -0.60
N GLN A 155 -21.48 -13.30 0.32
CA GLN A 155 -20.68 -13.14 1.53
C GLN A 155 -19.23 -13.47 1.20
N GLU A 156 -18.44 -12.44 0.96
CA GLU A 156 -17.02 -12.62 0.66
C GLU A 156 -16.13 -12.26 1.85
N GLU A 157 -16.74 -11.66 2.87
CA GLU A 157 -16.04 -11.03 3.99
C GLU A 157 -14.98 -10.07 3.41
N GLY A 158 -13.73 -10.15 3.84
CA GLY A 158 -12.64 -9.33 3.32
C GLY A 158 -12.19 -9.72 1.91
N THR A 159 -12.38 -8.86 0.93
CA THR A 159 -11.92 -9.03 -0.46
C THR A 159 -10.93 -7.95 -0.82
N LEU A 160 -9.71 -8.36 -1.16
CA LEU A 160 -8.68 -7.50 -1.71
C LEU A 160 -8.79 -7.46 -3.24
N ILE A 161 -8.72 -6.26 -3.82
CA ILE A 161 -8.81 -6.05 -5.25
C ILE A 161 -7.68 -5.13 -5.70
N CYS A 162 -6.90 -5.60 -6.67
CA CYS A 162 -5.83 -4.84 -7.31
C CYS A 162 -6.28 -4.46 -8.72
N TYR A 163 -6.08 -3.20 -9.10
CA TYR A 163 -6.46 -2.65 -10.41
C TYR A 163 -5.23 -2.07 -11.10
N LEU A 164 -5.12 -2.27 -12.41
CA LEU A 164 -4.23 -1.48 -13.28
C LEU A 164 -4.74 -1.44 -14.71
N ILE A 165 -4.42 -0.38 -15.44
CA ILE A 165 -4.52 -0.35 -16.91
C ILE A 165 -3.20 -0.82 -17.50
N ASP A 166 -3.25 -1.86 -18.32
CA ASP A 166 -2.08 -2.46 -18.96
C ASP A 166 -1.60 -1.65 -20.18
N GLU A 167 -0.44 -2.01 -20.71
CA GLU A 167 0.19 -1.36 -21.86
C GLU A 167 -0.68 -1.37 -23.14
N ASP A 168 -1.69 -2.24 -23.24
CA ASP A 168 -2.67 -2.27 -24.34
C ASP A 168 -3.90 -1.40 -24.05
N GLY A 169 -3.93 -0.69 -22.91
CA GLY A 169 -5.05 0.12 -22.46
C GLY A 169 -6.20 -0.69 -21.86
N LYS A 170 -5.98 -1.95 -21.49
CA LYS A 170 -7.01 -2.83 -20.91
C LYS A 170 -6.94 -2.85 -19.39
N LEU A 171 -8.10 -2.92 -18.75
CA LEU A 171 -8.20 -3.06 -17.31
C LEU A 171 -7.85 -4.50 -16.89
N GLU A 172 -6.82 -4.61 -16.06
CA GLU A 172 -6.44 -5.81 -15.34
C GLU A 172 -6.92 -5.70 -13.89
N ILE A 173 -7.64 -6.74 -13.44
CA ILE A 173 -8.17 -6.85 -12.07
C ILE A 173 -7.73 -8.19 -11.50
N ASN A 174 -7.10 -8.16 -10.34
CA ASN A 174 -6.92 -9.33 -9.49
C ASN A 174 -7.81 -9.22 -8.25
N ARG A 175 -8.53 -10.28 -7.92
CA ARG A 175 -9.48 -10.32 -6.80
C ARG A 175 -9.18 -11.50 -5.89
N SER A 176 -8.95 -11.21 -4.62
CA SER A 176 -8.59 -12.20 -3.59
C SER A 176 -9.62 -12.12 -2.46
N PRO A 177 -10.68 -12.94 -2.49
CA PRO A 177 -11.70 -12.99 -1.44
C PRO A 177 -11.19 -13.68 -0.16
N TYR A 178 -11.95 -13.57 0.94
CA TYR A 178 -11.67 -14.20 2.25
C TYR A 178 -10.30 -13.84 2.89
N THR A 179 -9.81 -12.63 2.62
CA THR A 179 -8.56 -12.05 3.13
C THR A 179 -8.70 -11.38 4.49
N ASN A 180 -9.49 -11.97 5.40
CA ASN A 180 -9.87 -11.38 6.69
C ASN A 180 -8.70 -11.08 7.65
N ARG A 181 -7.52 -11.66 7.40
CA ARG A 181 -6.30 -11.42 8.19
C ARG A 181 -5.88 -9.94 8.24
N TYR A 182 -6.37 -9.12 7.30
CA TYR A 182 -6.08 -7.69 7.22
C TYR A 182 -7.17 -6.79 7.86
N LEU A 183 -8.15 -7.39 8.53
CA LEU A 183 -9.20 -6.67 9.25
C LEU A 183 -8.77 -6.35 10.69
N ASN A 184 -9.30 -5.26 11.23
CA ASN A 184 -9.13 -4.84 12.62
C ASN A 184 -7.68 -4.60 13.06
N GLY A 185 -6.78 -4.37 12.10
CA GLY A 185 -5.38 -4.01 12.29
C GLY A 185 -4.96 -2.92 11.31
N TRP A 186 -3.83 -2.27 11.62
CA TRP A 186 -3.13 -1.42 10.67
C TRP A 186 -2.25 -2.30 9.80
N HIS A 187 -2.34 -2.12 8.48
CA HIS A 187 -1.51 -2.81 7.51
C HIS A 187 -1.00 -1.82 6.48
N THR A 188 0.24 -1.98 6.05
CA THR A 188 0.86 -1.13 5.04
C THR A 188 0.59 -1.72 3.67
N PHE A 189 -0.24 -1.03 2.88
CA PHE A 189 -0.49 -1.40 1.49
C PHE A 189 0.48 -0.67 0.58
N GLU A 190 1.03 -1.37 -0.41
CA GLU A 190 2.03 -0.86 -1.34
C GLU A 190 1.70 -1.22 -2.78
N ILE A 191 1.82 -0.24 -3.66
CA ILE A 191 1.81 -0.40 -5.13
C ILE A 191 3.19 0.03 -5.62
N MET A 192 3.94 -0.88 -6.24
CA MET A 192 5.25 -0.61 -6.81
C MET A 192 5.23 -0.82 -8.32
N ILE A 193 5.48 0.24 -9.08
CA ILE A 193 5.71 0.17 -10.52
C ILE A 193 7.20 -0.06 -10.73
N GLY A 194 7.59 -1.27 -11.09
CA GLY A 194 8.98 -1.65 -11.31
C GLY A 194 9.61 -0.88 -12.47
N ALA A 195 10.95 -0.83 -12.49
CA ALA A 195 11.71 -0.20 -13.58
C ALA A 195 11.44 -0.87 -14.96
N ASN A 196 11.01 -2.13 -14.95
CA ASN A 196 10.60 -2.91 -16.12
C ASN A 196 9.14 -2.65 -16.55
N GLY A 197 8.41 -1.77 -15.85
CA GLY A 197 7.02 -1.42 -16.12
C GLY A 197 5.98 -2.37 -15.53
N PHE A 198 6.37 -3.47 -14.89
CA PHE A 198 5.42 -4.36 -14.21
C PHE A 198 5.04 -3.80 -12.84
N VAL A 199 3.86 -4.15 -12.34
CA VAL A 199 3.33 -3.63 -11.07
C VAL A 199 3.26 -4.74 -10.04
N GLU A 200 3.81 -4.47 -8.86
CA GLU A 200 3.67 -5.31 -7.68
C GLU A 200 2.70 -4.67 -6.70
N PHE A 201 1.81 -5.48 -6.16
CA PHE A 201 0.89 -5.11 -5.10
C PHE A 201 1.28 -5.90 -3.86
N ARG A 202 1.53 -5.20 -2.75
CA ARG A 202 2.00 -5.81 -1.51
C ARG A 202 1.22 -5.32 -0.30
N ILE A 203 1.18 -6.15 0.73
CA ILE A 203 0.69 -5.76 2.06
C ILE A 203 1.69 -6.24 3.10
N ASP A 204 2.13 -5.36 3.98
CA ASP A 204 3.15 -5.63 5.01
C ASP A 204 4.46 -6.22 4.46
N GLY A 205 4.79 -5.88 3.20
CA GLY A 205 5.94 -6.39 2.46
C GLY A 205 5.70 -7.71 1.71
N ASP A 206 4.60 -8.42 1.98
CA ASP A 206 4.26 -9.66 1.27
C ASP A 206 3.65 -9.37 -0.11
N LEU A 207 4.13 -10.06 -1.14
CA LEU A 207 3.57 -9.98 -2.49
C LEU A 207 2.16 -10.59 -2.52
N ILE A 208 1.19 -9.77 -2.90
CA ILE A 208 -0.20 -10.18 -3.13
C ILE A 208 -0.41 -10.52 -4.60
N TYR A 209 0.03 -9.63 -5.49
CA TYR A 209 -0.21 -9.75 -6.91
C TYR A 209 0.93 -9.11 -7.70
N TYR A 210 1.27 -9.74 -8.82
CA TYR A 210 2.23 -9.26 -9.80
C TYR A 210 1.53 -9.16 -11.15
N SER A 211 1.62 -8.02 -11.82
CA SER A 211 0.90 -7.78 -13.06
C SER A 211 1.33 -8.73 -14.18
N ARG A 212 0.40 -9.11 -15.05
CA ARG A 212 0.70 -9.99 -16.19
C ARG A 212 1.33 -9.26 -17.35
N LYS A 213 1.09 -7.95 -17.43
CA LYS A 213 1.62 -7.04 -18.44
C LYS A 213 2.19 -5.79 -17.81
N ARG A 214 2.89 -5.00 -18.62
CA ARG A 214 3.39 -3.70 -18.18
C ARG A 214 2.24 -2.73 -17.99
N PHE A 215 2.48 -1.76 -17.12
CA PHE A 215 1.59 -0.65 -16.82
C PHE A 215 1.51 0.35 -17.97
N SER A 216 0.32 0.91 -18.19
CA SER A 216 0.11 2.00 -19.15
C SER A 216 0.61 3.33 -18.60
N PHE A 217 1.63 3.91 -19.26
CA PHE A 217 2.06 5.28 -18.98
C PHE A 217 1.36 6.33 -19.86
N SER A 218 0.25 5.96 -20.52
CA SER A 218 -0.52 6.87 -21.40
C SER A 218 -1.17 8.01 -20.63
N GLN A 219 -1.44 7.83 -19.34
CA GLN A 219 -1.93 8.84 -18.42
C GLN A 219 -0.94 9.02 -17.26
N THR A 220 -0.66 10.27 -16.92
CA THR A 220 0.27 10.65 -15.85
C THR A 220 -0.17 11.97 -15.22
N ASN A 221 0.51 12.42 -14.17
CA ASN A 221 0.17 13.64 -13.42
C ASN A 221 -1.25 13.58 -12.83
N LEU A 222 -1.58 12.48 -12.16
CA LEU A 222 -2.88 12.25 -11.54
C LEU A 222 -2.82 12.50 -10.02
N PRO A 223 -3.92 12.97 -9.41
CA PRO A 223 -4.01 13.06 -7.96
C PRO A 223 -4.10 11.67 -7.34
N LEU A 224 -3.59 11.52 -6.12
CA LEU A 224 -3.83 10.36 -5.28
C LEU A 224 -5.24 10.41 -4.72
N LEU A 225 -5.97 9.31 -4.82
CA LEU A 225 -7.29 9.12 -4.25
C LEU A 225 -7.21 8.18 -3.05
N LEU A 226 -7.79 8.58 -1.93
CA LEU A 226 -7.99 7.75 -0.74
C LEU A 226 -9.47 7.62 -0.42
N GLY A 227 -9.88 6.44 0.00
CA GLY A 227 -11.22 6.16 0.51
C GLY A 227 -12.27 5.88 -0.57
N HIS A 228 -13.39 5.34 -0.10
CA HIS A 228 -14.53 4.98 -0.92
C HIS A 228 -15.84 5.10 -0.10
N ARG A 229 -16.99 4.95 -0.77
CA ARG A 229 -18.29 4.66 -0.16
C ARG A 229 -18.17 3.47 0.79
N SER A 230 -18.75 3.58 1.98
CA SER A 230 -18.80 2.50 2.98
C SER A 230 -20.05 2.59 3.83
N GLY A 231 -20.60 1.45 4.24
CA GLY A 231 -21.71 1.39 5.18
C GLY A 231 -21.35 1.96 6.56
N ARG A 232 -22.37 2.35 7.33
CA ARG A 232 -22.20 2.95 8.67
C ARG A 232 -21.73 1.96 9.73
N GLY A 233 -21.87 0.66 9.48
CA GLY A 233 -21.48 -0.41 10.38
C GLY A 233 -19.98 -0.72 10.38
N GLY A 234 -19.16 0.17 9.84
CA GLY A 234 -17.73 -0.05 9.69
C GLY A 234 -16.91 1.23 9.69
N LYS A 235 -15.59 1.05 9.74
CA LYS A 235 -14.63 2.14 9.67
C LYS A 235 -13.45 1.82 8.77
N VAL A 236 -13.07 2.81 7.98
CA VAL A 236 -11.82 2.83 7.22
C VAL A 236 -11.04 4.05 7.65
N TYR A 237 -9.79 3.82 8.00
CA TYR A 237 -8.83 4.88 8.25
C TYR A 237 -7.65 4.75 7.32
N HIS A 238 -7.08 5.90 6.95
CA HIS A 238 -5.87 6.01 6.15
C HIS A 238 -4.82 6.79 6.94
N ASP A 239 -3.58 6.34 6.86
CA ASP A 239 -2.44 6.95 7.54
C ASP A 239 -1.13 6.72 6.76
N ASN A 240 -0.05 7.42 7.15
CA ASN A 240 1.30 7.31 6.59
C ASN A 240 1.34 7.23 5.05
N VAL A 241 0.59 8.11 4.40
CA VAL A 241 0.42 8.08 2.96
C VAL A 241 1.68 8.61 2.30
N GLU A 242 2.31 7.81 1.45
CA GLU A 242 3.61 8.11 0.86
C GLU A 242 3.59 7.91 -0.65
N VAL A 243 4.22 8.83 -1.38
CA VAL A 243 4.61 8.58 -2.77
C VAL A 243 6.12 8.76 -2.88
N LEU A 244 6.77 7.73 -3.43
CA LEU A 244 8.21 7.65 -3.65
C LEU A 244 8.48 7.52 -5.15
N THR A 245 9.64 7.99 -5.57
CA THR A 245 10.20 7.67 -6.89
C THR A 245 11.66 7.25 -6.73
N TYR A 246 12.06 6.20 -7.45
CA TYR A 246 13.47 5.89 -7.61
C TYR A 246 14.01 6.58 -8.86
N LYS A 247 15.05 7.41 -8.68
CA LYS A 247 15.92 7.79 -9.79
C LYS A 247 17.09 6.83 -9.85
N ASN A 248 17.51 6.44 -11.05
CA ASN A 248 18.81 5.84 -11.23
C ASN A 248 19.87 6.86 -10.79
N ARG A 249 20.86 6.43 -9.99
CA ARG A 249 21.93 7.28 -9.45
C ARG A 249 22.72 8.00 -10.55
N LYS A 250 22.70 7.47 -11.78
CA LYS A 250 23.33 8.08 -12.97
C LYS A 250 22.66 9.39 -13.41
N ASP A 251 21.40 9.62 -13.07
CA ASP A 251 20.66 10.84 -13.43
C ASP A 251 20.80 11.97 -12.38
N VAL A 252 21.63 11.77 -11.36
CA VAL A 252 21.88 12.73 -10.26
C VAL A 252 23.20 13.48 -10.44
N LYS A 253 24.06 13.03 -11.37
CA LYS A 253 25.23 13.80 -11.80
C LYS A 253 24.81 14.66 -12.98
N ASP A 254 24.31 15.87 -12.69
CA ASP A 254 24.32 17.07 -13.57
C ASP A 254 23.31 18.11 -13.05
N ARG A 255 23.47 18.54 -11.80
CA ARG A 255 22.93 19.81 -11.30
C ARG A 255 23.94 20.47 -10.36
#